data_AF-A0A6A4RC48-F1
#
_entry.id   AF-A0A6A4RC48-F1
#
_cell.length_a   1.000
_cell.length_b   1.000
_cell.length_c   1.000
_cell.angle_alpha   90.00
_cell.angle_beta   90.00
_cell.angle_gamma   90.00
#
_symmetry.space_group_name_H-M   'P 1'
#
loop_
_entity.id
_entity.type
_entity.pdbx_description
1 polymer ?
#
loop_
_entity_poly.entity_id
_entity_poly.type
_entity_poly.pdbx_seq_one_letter_code
_entity_poly.pdbx_strand_id
1 'polypeptide(L)'
;MADKGGATIIIDPAGNYNLSFILDSSVSMNAEVDTPRPDGSGNYTRLELLKAAMLRQLETLADFEGTLNLQLIDFDGVARNPVVFEDFSSADLAAARAYILGMEAKGSTNFDAGFVASTDFFTRMSDINSFESTAVFVTDGLPTIWLDEDGKLVIPEPLEPGSLVAVEESVASFEALLEVA
;
A
#
# COMPACT_ATOMS: atom_id res chain seq x y z
N MET A 1 -12.68 25.51 13.09
CA MET A 1 -12.11 24.50 14.01
C MET A 1 -11.45 23.51 13.08
N ALA A 2 -10.11 23.51 13.04
CA ALA A 2 -9.36 22.85 11.97
C ALA A 2 -9.35 21.34 12.17
N ASP A 3 -9.67 20.62 11.10
CA ASP A 3 -9.42 19.20 10.95
C ASP A 3 -7.92 18.94 11.12
N LYS A 4 -7.57 18.18 12.15
CA LYS A 4 -6.24 17.62 12.30
C LYS A 4 -6.20 16.37 11.42
N GLY A 5 -5.90 16.57 10.15
CA GLY A 5 -5.56 15.48 9.25
C GLY A 5 -4.44 14.63 9.86
N GLY A 6 -4.81 13.45 10.35
CA GLY A 6 -4.14 12.17 10.11
C GLY A 6 -2.68 11.96 10.54
N ALA A 7 -2.03 12.87 11.27
CA ALA A 7 -0.68 12.62 11.77
C ALA A 7 -0.69 12.30 13.27
N THR A 8 -1.22 11.12 13.62
CA THR A 8 -0.70 10.44 14.81
C THR A 8 0.66 9.92 14.40
N ILE A 9 1.74 10.46 14.99
CA ILE A 9 3.05 9.85 14.87
C ILE A 9 3.00 8.57 15.70
N ILE A 10 2.68 7.43 15.05
CA ILE A 10 2.64 6.10 15.67
C ILE A 10 4.07 5.51 15.77
N ILE A 11 5.07 6.21 15.24
CA ILE A 11 6.43 5.69 15.07
C ILE A 11 7.37 6.50 15.96
N ASP A 12 7.88 5.90 17.04
CA ASP A 12 9.03 6.40 17.79
C ASP A 12 10.23 6.54 16.83
N PRO A 13 10.82 7.73 16.65
CA PRO A 13 11.94 7.94 15.72
C PRO A 13 13.15 7.03 15.99
N ALA A 14 13.31 6.50 17.21
CA ALA A 14 14.40 5.58 17.56
C ALA A 14 13.94 4.10 17.69
N GLY A 15 12.69 3.79 17.35
CA GLY A 15 12.16 2.41 17.38
C GLY A 15 12.57 1.59 16.15
N ASN A 16 12.40 0.28 16.23
CA ASN A 16 12.66 -0.62 15.10
C ASN A 16 11.35 -1.18 14.54
N TYR A 17 11.18 -1.15 13.21
CA TYR A 17 9.91 -1.44 12.56
C TYR A 17 10.06 -2.37 11.35
N ASN A 18 9.05 -3.20 11.12
CA ASN A 18 8.76 -3.80 9.82
C ASN A 18 7.57 -3.03 9.22
N LEU A 19 7.81 -2.23 8.18
CA LEU A 19 6.80 -1.37 7.56
C LEU A 19 6.44 -1.88 6.18
N SER A 20 5.14 -2.08 5.92
CA SER A 20 4.63 -2.48 4.61
C SER A 20 3.71 -1.40 4.04
N PHE A 21 4.07 -0.83 2.89
CA PHE A 21 3.16 0.01 2.11
C PHE A 21 2.44 -0.83 1.06
N ILE A 22 1.12 -0.80 1.12
CA ILE A 22 0.23 -1.52 0.21
C ILE A 22 -0.49 -0.47 -0.63
N LEU A 23 -0.07 -0.32 -1.88
CA LEU A 23 -0.37 0.83 -2.73
C LEU A 23 -1.23 0.42 -3.92
N ASP A 24 -2.43 1.00 -4.02
CA ASP A 24 -3.38 0.72 -5.09
C ASP A 24 -2.92 1.36 -6.41
N SER A 25 -2.88 0.55 -7.47
CA SER A 25 -2.67 0.98 -8.85
C SER A 25 -3.77 0.47 -9.79
N SER A 26 -4.94 0.17 -9.27
CA SER A 26 -6.10 -0.21 -10.08
C SER A 26 -6.49 0.90 -11.07
N VAL A 27 -7.26 0.57 -12.12
CA VAL A 27 -7.65 1.54 -13.17
C VAL A 27 -8.34 2.79 -12.60
N SER A 28 -9.06 2.68 -11.49
CA SER A 28 -9.73 3.83 -10.84
C SER A 28 -8.73 4.88 -10.34
N MET A 29 -7.48 4.50 -10.06
CA MET A 29 -6.39 5.40 -9.69
C MET A 29 -5.93 6.31 -10.85
N ASN A 30 -6.36 6.05 -12.10
CA ASN A 30 -6.14 6.94 -13.23
C ASN A 30 -7.13 8.12 -13.29
N ALA A 31 -8.13 8.16 -12.40
CA ALA A 31 -9.06 9.28 -12.34
C ALA A 31 -8.34 10.58 -11.98
N GLU A 32 -8.68 11.66 -12.66
CA GLU A 32 -8.17 13.00 -12.36
C GLU A 32 -8.70 13.48 -11.00
N VAL A 33 -7.86 14.22 -10.28
CA VAL A 33 -8.22 15.00 -9.10
C VAL A 33 -8.37 16.46 -9.48
N ASP A 34 -9.07 17.26 -8.66
CA ASP A 34 -9.18 18.71 -8.88
C ASP A 34 -7.88 19.43 -8.45
N THR A 35 -6.79 19.12 -9.14
CA THR A 35 -5.46 19.71 -8.92
C THR A 35 -4.77 19.89 -10.26
N PRO A 36 -4.69 21.13 -10.78
CA PRO A 36 -4.10 21.40 -12.07
C PRO A 36 -2.58 21.26 -12.06
N ARG A 37 -2.03 20.77 -13.18
CA ARG A 37 -0.59 20.72 -13.40
C ARG A 37 -0.05 22.13 -13.67
N PRO A 38 1.13 22.49 -13.13
CA PRO A 38 1.74 23.80 -13.34
C PRO A 38 2.04 24.14 -14.81
N ASP A 39 2.22 23.12 -15.65
CA ASP A 39 2.54 23.26 -17.08
C ASP A 39 1.30 23.42 -17.98
N GLY A 40 0.10 23.38 -17.40
CA GLY A 40 -1.16 23.53 -18.13
C GLY A 40 -1.60 22.30 -18.92
N SER A 41 -0.98 21.13 -18.72
CA SER A 41 -1.30 19.88 -19.44
C SER A 41 -2.53 19.13 -18.90
N GLY A 42 -3.31 19.73 -18.01
CA GLY A 42 -4.51 19.14 -17.39
C GLY A 42 -4.37 18.99 -15.88
N ASN A 43 -5.11 18.05 -15.30
CA ASN A 43 -5.10 17.77 -13.87
C ASN A 43 -4.27 16.53 -13.53
N TYR A 44 -3.71 16.47 -12.32
CA TYR A 44 -3.08 15.26 -11.81
C TYR A 44 -4.10 14.13 -11.63
N THR A 45 -3.64 12.89 -11.79
CA THR A 45 -4.36 11.67 -11.44
C THR A 45 -4.13 11.31 -9.97
N ARG A 46 -5.01 10.47 -9.41
CA ARG A 46 -4.83 9.92 -8.05
C ARG A 46 -3.49 9.18 -7.91
N LEU A 47 -3.13 8.37 -8.90
CA LEU A 47 -1.87 7.63 -8.91
C LEU A 47 -0.65 8.57 -8.96
N GLU A 48 -0.69 9.65 -9.75
CA GLU A 48 0.42 10.62 -9.76
C GLU A 48 0.60 11.30 -8.40
N LEU A 49 -0.49 11.64 -7.72
CA LEU A 49 -0.42 12.19 -6.36
C LEU A 49 0.12 11.16 -5.37
N LEU A 50 -0.32 9.91 -5.44
CA LEU A 50 0.20 8.82 -4.61
C LEU A 50 1.70 8.64 -4.81
N LYS A 51 2.16 8.56 -6.06
CA LYS A 51 3.58 8.49 -6.39
C LYS A 51 4.35 9.67 -5.80
N ALA A 52 3.86 10.89 -5.98
CA ALA A 52 4.53 12.08 -5.45
C ALA A 52 4.61 12.06 -3.92
N ALA A 53 3.55 11.65 -3.22
CA ALA A 53 3.54 11.50 -1.77
C ALA A 53 4.54 10.43 -1.31
N MET A 54 4.54 9.27 -1.97
CA MET A 54 5.45 8.16 -1.65
C MET A 54 6.91 8.52 -1.90
N LEU A 55 7.24 9.24 -2.97
CA LEU A 55 8.61 9.69 -3.22
C LEU A 55 9.14 10.57 -2.08
N ARG A 56 8.30 11.44 -1.52
CA ARG A 56 8.65 12.27 -0.35
C ARG A 56 8.72 11.44 0.94
N GLN A 57 7.80 10.50 1.11
CA GLN A 57 7.79 9.61 2.27
C GLN A 57 9.07 8.75 2.31
N LEU A 58 9.49 8.19 1.17
CA LEU A 58 10.73 7.42 1.06
C LEU A 58 11.96 8.24 1.47
N GLU A 59 12.04 9.52 1.09
CA GLU A 59 13.11 10.41 1.57
C GLU A 59 13.12 10.51 3.10
N THR A 60 11.95 10.69 3.71
CA THR A 60 11.85 10.79 5.17
C THR A 60 12.22 9.47 5.86
N LEU A 61 11.86 8.33 5.27
CA LEU A 61 12.17 7.00 5.83
C LEU A 61 13.65 6.62 5.69
N ALA A 62 14.34 7.13 4.67
CA ALA A 62 15.76 6.85 4.47
C ALA A 62 16.67 7.55 5.49
N ASP A 63 16.15 8.59 6.16
CA ASP A 63 16.81 9.34 7.24
C ASP A 63 16.28 8.92 8.63
N PHE A 64 15.53 7.82 8.73
CA PHE A 64 14.97 7.33 9.98
C PHE A 64 16.08 6.89 10.95
N GLU A 65 15.98 7.25 12.24
CA GLU A 65 17.09 7.03 13.20
C GLU A 65 17.18 5.58 13.68
N GLY A 66 16.07 4.84 13.70
CA GLY A 66 16.02 3.41 14.02
C GLY A 66 16.19 2.49 12.81
N THR A 67 16.06 1.18 13.02
CA THR A 67 16.10 0.20 11.92
C THR A 67 14.71 -0.01 11.33
N LEU A 68 14.59 0.17 10.02
CA LEU A 68 13.33 0.02 9.28
C LEU A 68 13.47 -1.05 8.19
N ASN A 69 12.78 -2.18 8.33
CA ASN A 69 12.60 -3.10 7.21
C ASN A 69 11.37 -2.66 6.41
N LEU A 70 11.55 -2.30 5.15
CA LEU A 70 10.53 -1.71 4.30
C LEU A 70 10.08 -2.69 3.22
N GLN A 71 8.79 -2.98 3.15
CA GLN A 71 8.15 -3.60 2.00
C GLN A 71 7.34 -2.56 1.22
N LEU A 72 7.46 -2.59 -0.11
CA LEU A 72 6.58 -1.86 -1.01
C LEU A 72 5.80 -2.86 -1.86
N ILE A 73 4.48 -2.74 -1.86
CA ILE A 73 3.55 -3.55 -2.65
C ILE A 73 2.77 -2.59 -3.56
N ASP A 74 2.87 -2.84 -4.86
CA ASP A 74 1.96 -2.29 -5.87
C ASP A 74 0.87 -3.36 -6.05
N PHE A 75 -0.41 -3.01 -5.93
CA PHE A 75 -1.48 -3.97 -6.16
C PHE A 75 -2.58 -3.43 -7.07
N ASP A 76 -3.11 -4.34 -7.89
CA ASP A 76 -4.31 -4.15 -8.68
C ASP A 76 -5.26 -5.33 -8.48
N GLY A 77 -5.55 -6.14 -9.51
CA GLY A 77 -6.17 -7.45 -9.33
C GLY A 77 -5.23 -8.47 -8.67
N VAL A 78 -3.93 -8.20 -8.65
CA VAL A 78 -2.88 -9.01 -8.02
C VAL A 78 -1.82 -8.13 -7.36
N ALA A 79 -0.99 -8.68 -6.48
CA ALA A 79 0.22 -8.01 -5.99
C ALA A 79 1.31 -8.04 -7.07
N ARG A 80 1.72 -6.86 -7.53
CA ARG A 80 2.70 -6.63 -8.59
C ARG A 80 4.10 -6.54 -7.97
N ASN A 81 4.88 -7.62 -8.13
CA ASN A 81 6.31 -7.67 -7.82
C ASN A 81 6.72 -7.03 -6.47
N PRO A 82 6.15 -7.44 -5.31
CA PRO A 82 6.53 -6.87 -4.02
C PRO A 82 8.05 -6.85 -3.81
N VAL A 83 8.57 -5.71 -3.33
CA VAL A 83 9.99 -5.55 -3.01
C VAL A 83 10.18 -5.34 -1.52
N VAL A 84 11.30 -5.84 -0.99
CA VAL A 84 11.68 -5.71 0.42
C VAL A 84 13.09 -5.17 0.52
N PHE A 85 13.27 -4.19 1.39
CA PHE A 85 14.53 -3.58 1.77
C PHE A 85 14.73 -3.79 3.27
N GLU A 86 15.74 -4.55 3.66
CA GLU A 86 16.11 -4.72 5.07
C GLU A 86 17.05 -3.58 5.48
N ASP A 87 16.81 -2.97 6.65
CA ASP A 87 17.52 -1.77 7.12
C ASP A 87 17.55 -0.63 6.06
N PHE A 88 16.36 -0.24 5.62
CA PHE A 88 16.13 0.73 4.54
C PHE A 88 16.84 2.05 4.82
N SER A 89 17.65 2.48 3.85
CA SER A 89 18.48 3.67 4.00
C SER A 89 18.59 4.49 2.71
N SER A 90 19.38 5.57 2.75
CA SER A 90 19.71 6.37 1.57
C SER A 90 20.31 5.56 0.40
N ALA A 91 20.92 4.40 0.68
CA ALA A 91 21.45 3.51 -0.36
C ALA A 91 20.34 2.87 -1.22
N ASP A 92 19.17 2.66 -0.65
CA ASP A 92 18.03 1.97 -1.28
C ASP A 92 17.08 2.92 -2.00
N LEU A 93 17.17 4.22 -1.71
CA LEU A 93 16.28 5.25 -2.24
C LEU A 93 16.14 5.18 -3.77
N ALA A 94 17.24 4.96 -4.50
CA ALA A 94 17.18 4.89 -5.95
C ALA A 94 16.29 3.74 -6.45
N ALA A 95 16.42 2.56 -5.84
CA ALA A 95 15.64 1.38 -6.19
C ALA A 95 14.18 1.53 -5.77
N ALA A 96 13.93 2.02 -4.55
CA ALA A 96 12.58 2.26 -4.05
C ALA A 96 11.82 3.31 -4.88
N ARG A 97 12.49 4.40 -5.29
CA ARG A 97 11.88 5.40 -6.19
C ARG A 97 11.57 4.83 -7.56
N ALA A 98 12.47 4.01 -8.12
CA ALA A 98 12.24 3.37 -9.41
C ALA A 98 11.01 2.44 -9.36
N TYR A 99 10.84 1.72 -8.26
CA TYR A 99 9.65 0.91 -8.01
C TYR A 99 8.37 1.74 -8.01
N ILE A 100 8.30 2.81 -7.21
CA ILE A 100 7.13 3.71 -7.13
C ILE A 100 6.84 4.39 -8.47
N LEU A 101 7.87 4.87 -9.17
CA LEU A 101 7.69 5.51 -10.48
C LEU A 101 7.18 4.52 -11.54
N GLY A 102 7.53 3.24 -11.41
CA GLY A 102 7.13 2.15 -12.32
C GLY A 102 5.70 1.65 -12.16
N MET A 103 4.97 2.06 -11.11
CA MET A 103 3.56 1.66 -10.94
C MET A 103 2.70 2.18 -12.09
N GLU A 104 1.67 1.44 -12.51
CA GLU A 104 0.81 1.83 -13.63
C GLU A 104 -0.64 1.60 -13.27
N ALA A 105 -1.52 2.56 -13.58
CA ALA A 105 -2.94 2.42 -13.32
C ALA A 105 -3.57 1.37 -14.27
N LYS A 106 -3.79 0.14 -13.80
CA LYS A 106 -4.31 -0.97 -14.60
C LYS A 106 -4.99 -2.03 -13.73
N GLY A 107 -5.69 -2.97 -14.38
CA GLY A 107 -6.36 -4.07 -13.69
C GLY A 107 -7.56 -3.65 -12.85
N SER A 108 -8.13 -4.63 -12.16
CA SER A 108 -9.17 -4.49 -11.15
C SER A 108 -8.57 -4.10 -9.79
N THR A 109 -9.39 -4.10 -8.74
CA THR A 109 -9.00 -3.69 -7.39
C THR A 109 -9.28 -4.86 -6.45
N ASN A 110 -8.22 -5.58 -6.07
CA ASN A 110 -8.23 -6.76 -5.19
C ASN A 110 -7.41 -6.49 -3.93
N PHE A 111 -8.07 -6.14 -2.83
CA PHE A 111 -7.39 -5.79 -1.58
C PHE A 111 -6.66 -6.99 -0.99
N ASP A 112 -7.22 -8.20 -1.09
CA ASP A 112 -6.62 -9.43 -0.57
C ASP A 112 -5.24 -9.70 -1.16
N ALA A 113 -5.02 -9.34 -2.43
CA ALA A 113 -3.72 -9.54 -3.06
C ALA A 113 -2.62 -8.73 -2.36
N GLY A 114 -2.93 -7.47 -2.00
CA GLY A 114 -2.02 -6.62 -1.24
C GLY A 114 -1.85 -7.08 0.21
N PHE A 115 -2.95 -7.49 0.85
CA PHE A 115 -2.97 -7.94 2.25
C PHE A 115 -2.20 -9.24 2.45
N VAL A 116 -2.40 -10.26 1.61
CA VAL A 116 -1.66 -11.52 1.66
C VAL A 116 -0.15 -11.27 1.52
N ALA A 117 0.26 -10.45 0.56
CA ALA A 117 1.68 -10.12 0.37
C ALA A 117 2.30 -9.39 1.58
N SER A 118 1.50 -8.61 2.30
CA SER A 118 1.92 -7.91 3.52
C SER A 118 2.03 -8.87 4.70
N THR A 119 1.05 -9.75 4.90
CA THR A 119 1.08 -10.78 5.93
C THR A 119 2.27 -11.73 5.74
N ASP A 120 2.53 -12.18 4.51
CA ASP A 120 3.68 -13.04 4.21
C ASP A 120 5.01 -12.38 4.62
N PHE A 121 5.12 -11.06 4.39
CA PHE A 121 6.28 -10.29 4.81
C PHE A 121 6.41 -10.20 6.33
N PHE A 122 5.33 -9.89 7.05
CA PHE A 122 5.37 -9.81 8.51
C PHE A 122 5.62 -11.16 9.18
N THR A 123 5.00 -12.23 8.69
CA THR A 123 5.25 -13.60 9.16
C THR A 123 6.73 -13.96 9.00
N ARG A 124 7.33 -13.62 7.84
CA ARG A 124 8.77 -13.85 7.65
C ARG A 124 9.61 -12.99 8.59
N MET A 125 9.21 -11.75 8.86
CA MET A 125 9.97 -10.85 9.72
C MET A 125 9.84 -11.22 11.20
N SER A 126 8.72 -11.79 11.66
CA SER A 126 8.54 -12.27 13.03
C SER A 126 9.48 -13.45 13.37
N ASP A 127 9.87 -14.24 12.37
CA ASP A 127 10.91 -15.27 12.51
C ASP A 127 12.34 -14.69 12.62
N ILE A 128 12.55 -13.46 12.13
CA ILE A 128 13.88 -12.82 12.02
C ILE A 128 14.12 -11.84 13.18
N ASN A 129 13.10 -11.09 13.58
CA ASN A 129 13.20 -10.01 14.55
C ASN A 129 11.88 -9.83 15.32
N SER A 130 11.94 -9.05 16.40
CA SER A 130 10.77 -8.69 17.21
C SER A 130 10.38 -7.22 17.04
N PHE A 131 10.54 -6.68 15.83
CA PHE A 131 10.22 -5.28 15.54
C PHE A 131 8.72 -5.07 15.43
N GLU A 132 8.27 -3.83 15.67
CA GLU A 132 6.87 -3.49 15.52
C GLU A 132 6.48 -3.53 14.04
N SER A 133 5.43 -4.28 13.71
CA SER A 133 4.96 -4.45 12.34
C SER A 133 3.79 -3.52 12.04
N THR A 134 3.94 -2.68 11.02
CA THR A 134 2.96 -1.66 10.64
C THR A 134 2.66 -1.77 9.15
N ALA A 135 1.38 -1.89 8.79
CA ALA A 135 0.91 -1.78 7.42
C ALA A 135 0.26 -0.41 7.16
N VAL A 136 0.59 0.20 6.02
CA VAL A 136 -0.06 1.39 5.51
C VAL A 136 -0.73 1.06 4.19
N PHE A 137 -2.06 1.06 4.20
CA PHE A 137 -2.87 0.75 3.03
C PHE A 137 -3.41 2.04 2.39
N VAL A 138 -3.15 2.22 1.08
CA VAL A 138 -3.57 3.42 0.34
C VAL A 138 -4.32 3.03 -0.92
N THR A 139 -5.61 3.35 -0.97
CA THR A 139 -6.55 3.04 -2.06
C THR A 139 -7.54 4.19 -2.26
N ASP A 140 -8.20 4.24 -3.41
CA ASP A 140 -9.36 5.12 -3.64
C ASP A 140 -10.70 4.51 -3.17
N GLY A 141 -10.66 3.34 -2.51
CA GLY A 141 -11.79 2.76 -1.79
C GLY A 141 -12.80 2.04 -2.69
N LEU A 142 -12.38 1.62 -3.89
CA LEU A 142 -13.25 1.02 -4.89
C LEU A 142 -12.86 -0.43 -5.21
N PRO A 143 -12.89 -1.38 -4.24
CA PRO A 143 -12.66 -2.78 -4.56
C PRO A 143 -13.68 -3.28 -5.57
N THR A 144 -13.24 -4.12 -6.51
CA THR A 144 -14.07 -4.68 -7.58
C THR A 144 -14.09 -6.20 -7.59
N ILE A 145 -13.10 -6.85 -6.97
CA ILE A 145 -12.98 -8.30 -6.81
C ILE A 145 -12.35 -8.61 -5.44
N TRP A 146 -12.58 -9.81 -4.91
CA TRP A 146 -12.03 -10.25 -3.61
C TRP A 146 -11.83 -11.77 -3.60
N LEU A 147 -11.17 -12.32 -2.59
CA LEU A 147 -11.10 -13.75 -2.31
C LEU A 147 -12.18 -14.13 -1.28
N ASP A 148 -12.91 -15.22 -1.53
CA ASP A 148 -13.83 -15.78 -0.52
C ASP A 148 -13.08 -16.53 0.60
N GLU A 149 -13.82 -17.03 1.61
CA GLU A 149 -13.28 -17.81 2.73
C GLU A 149 -12.47 -19.05 2.31
N ASP A 150 -12.69 -19.57 1.09
CA ASP A 150 -11.94 -20.70 0.52
C ASP A 150 -10.67 -20.24 -0.24
N GLY A 151 -10.39 -18.94 -0.30
CA GLY A 151 -9.31 -18.34 -1.07
C GLY A 151 -9.58 -18.30 -2.58
N LYS A 152 -10.84 -18.40 -3.02
CA LYS A 152 -11.21 -18.33 -4.44
C LYS A 152 -11.58 -16.91 -4.83
N LEU A 153 -11.10 -16.49 -6.00
CA LEU A 153 -11.44 -15.18 -6.53
C LEU A 153 -12.92 -15.07 -6.89
N VAL A 154 -13.59 -14.11 -6.26
CA VAL A 154 -14.97 -13.71 -6.53
C VAL A 154 -14.97 -12.48 -7.42
N ILE A 155 -15.72 -12.60 -8.52
CA ILE A 155 -15.95 -11.52 -9.49
C ILE A 155 -17.47 -11.28 -9.52
N PRO A 156 -17.96 -10.15 -8.99
CA PRO A 156 -19.39 -9.86 -8.97
C PRO A 156 -19.91 -9.58 -10.39
N GLU A 157 -21.14 -10.03 -10.67
CA GLU A 157 -21.87 -9.69 -11.90
C GLU A 157 -23.18 -8.94 -11.54
N PRO A 158 -23.32 -7.65 -11.92
CA PRO A 158 -22.34 -6.83 -12.63
C PRO A 158 -21.14 -6.44 -11.74
N LEU A 159 -20.02 -6.04 -12.38
CA LEU A 159 -18.88 -5.46 -11.67
C LEU A 159 -19.30 -4.12 -11.07
N GLU A 160 -19.57 -4.11 -9.76
CA GLU A 160 -19.88 -2.89 -9.00
C GLU A 160 -18.66 -2.47 -8.16
N PRO A 161 -17.97 -1.37 -8.53
CA PRO A 161 -16.87 -0.83 -7.72
C PRO A 161 -17.37 -0.35 -6.36
N GLY A 162 -16.58 -0.54 -5.31
CA GLY A 162 -16.91 -0.01 -3.99
C GLY A 162 -17.93 -0.84 -3.22
N SER A 163 -18.06 -2.13 -3.53
CA SER A 163 -18.93 -3.03 -2.78
C SER A 163 -18.50 -3.09 -1.30
N LEU A 164 -19.43 -2.78 -0.39
CA LEU A 164 -19.21 -2.89 1.06
C LEU A 164 -18.79 -4.31 1.45
N VAL A 165 -19.37 -5.32 0.81
CA VAL A 165 -19.03 -6.73 1.03
C VAL A 165 -17.56 -6.97 0.69
N ALA A 166 -17.07 -6.46 -0.44
CA ALA A 166 -15.67 -6.67 -0.83
C ALA A 166 -14.70 -6.03 0.18
N VAL A 167 -15.07 -4.88 0.76
CA VAL A 167 -14.28 -4.26 1.85
C VAL A 167 -14.32 -5.11 3.11
N GLU A 168 -15.51 -5.54 3.55
CA GLU A 168 -15.71 -6.33 4.76
C GLU A 168 -14.96 -7.66 4.69
N GLU A 169 -15.08 -8.39 3.58
CA GLU A 169 -14.39 -9.66 3.36
C GLU A 169 -12.87 -9.49 3.35
N SER A 170 -12.36 -8.48 2.65
CA SER A 170 -10.91 -8.26 2.57
C SER A 170 -10.31 -7.89 3.94
N VAL A 171 -11.04 -7.09 4.74
CA VAL A 171 -10.60 -6.72 6.09
C VAL A 171 -10.67 -7.93 7.03
N ALA A 172 -11.75 -8.71 6.99
CA ALA A 172 -11.89 -9.91 7.81
C ALA A 172 -10.80 -10.95 7.48
N SER A 173 -10.52 -11.15 6.19
CA SER A 173 -9.43 -11.99 5.70
C SER A 173 -8.07 -11.51 6.24
N PHE A 174 -7.81 -10.20 6.20
CA PHE A 174 -6.57 -9.63 6.71
C PHE A 174 -6.42 -9.79 8.23
N GLU A 175 -7.48 -9.56 9.01
CA GLU A 175 -7.45 -9.77 10.47
C GLU A 175 -7.19 -11.23 10.82
N ALA A 176 -7.88 -12.16 10.16
CA ALA A 176 -7.67 -13.59 10.34
C ALA A 176 -6.23 -14.01 9.99
N LEU A 177 -5.66 -13.44 8.94
CA LEU A 177 -4.27 -13.69 8.52
C LEU A 177 -3.25 -13.23 9.57
N LEU A 178 -3.52 -12.13 10.28
CA LEU A 178 -2.64 -11.61 11.33
C LEU A 178 -2.70 -12.43 12.62
N GLU A 179 -3.81 -13.14 12.91
CA GLU A 179 -3.89 -14.01 14.10
C GLU A 179 -3.02 -15.27 13.99
N VAL A 180 -2.57 -15.62 12.78
CA VAL A 180 -1.80 -16.84 12.50
C VAL A 180 -0.29 -16.54 12.30
N ALA A 181 0.10 -15.27 12.21
CA ALA A 181 1.48 -14.79 12.02
C ALA A 181 2.20 -14.48 13.34
#